data_AF-A0A6U3TSJ2-F1
#
_entry.id   AF-A0A6U3TSJ2-F1
#
_cell.length_a   1.000
_cell.length_b   1.000
_cell.length_c   1.000
_cell.angle_alpha   90.00
_cell.angle_beta   90.00
_cell.angle_gamma   90.00
#
_symmetry.space_group_name_H-M   'P 1'
#
loop_
_entity.id
_entity.type
_entity.pdbx_description
1 polymer ?
#
loop_
_entity_poly.entity_id
_entity_poly.type
_entity_poly.pdbx_seq_one_letter_code
_entity_poly.pdbx_strand_id
1 'polypeptide(L)'
;MMAGECPICICQLTEACCTPCGHVFCSECLKSSFPAETPSGISKCPMCRATISLYTTVLVGTDAPLKKPKPFYGHCVYLQGGSPGVASYHFDSPDDCYISYENAPAEWKTADGSPFPVKKAFENPTYDPLTRTFTGTIDWSPKKVDSDIVRWEYRLVFSDSLNVIMDGEIKQYNADGNKVSTKSFPDDLIYWRNLRAATENASLFGLTYIQHGHIGVASYHFVREGEAYISYKHAPEQWRLDDGTSPPLQKPFIDPHYNTETRTFTGQIEWAPMTFGGDARWEYTMIFSPDMNKIVDGMVKTFKPDGSAGCDMEFGTSFSVGLSPIKLIYERYDEAKAEMISLLRKHQFSRR
;
A
#
# COMPACT_ATOMS: atom_id res chain seq x y z
N MET A 1 24.13 12.86 -28.39
CA MET A 1 22.87 12.09 -28.38
C MET A 1 22.04 12.59 -29.54
N MET A 2 21.62 11.71 -30.44
CA MET A 2 20.73 12.07 -31.53
C MET A 2 19.36 12.47 -30.94
N ALA A 3 18.75 13.53 -31.46
CA ALA A 3 17.40 13.90 -31.04
C ALA A 3 16.45 12.73 -31.34
N GLY A 4 15.76 12.21 -30.32
CA GLY A 4 14.79 11.12 -30.48
C GLY A 4 15.26 9.73 -30.01
N GLU A 5 16.42 9.58 -29.38
CA GLU A 5 16.92 8.31 -28.86
C GLU A 5 16.73 8.20 -27.32
N CYS A 6 16.32 7.02 -26.84
CA CYS A 6 16.13 6.76 -25.41
C CYS A 6 17.47 6.43 -24.73
N PRO A 7 17.86 7.14 -23.65
CA PRO A 7 19.12 6.88 -22.95
C PRO A 7 19.22 5.53 -22.22
N ILE A 8 18.10 4.81 -22.05
CA ILE A 8 18.06 3.53 -21.32
C ILE A 8 18.26 2.35 -22.29
N CYS A 9 17.47 2.28 -23.36
CA CYS A 9 17.54 1.18 -24.33
C CYS A 9 18.43 1.48 -25.54
N ILE A 10 18.87 2.74 -25.73
CA ILE A 10 19.72 3.16 -26.85
C ILE A 10 19.01 2.89 -28.20
N CYS A 11 17.67 2.99 -28.19
CA CYS A 11 16.80 2.84 -29.36
C CYS A 11 15.99 4.13 -29.58
N GLN A 12 15.32 4.24 -30.72
CA GLN A 12 14.37 5.33 -30.98
C GLN A 12 13.26 5.35 -29.91
N LEU A 13 12.87 6.55 -29.48
CA LEU A 13 11.83 6.74 -28.47
C LEU A 13 10.48 6.17 -28.93
N THR A 14 9.90 5.33 -28.09
CA THR A 14 8.54 4.79 -28.22
C THR A 14 7.72 5.23 -27.02
N GLU A 15 6.53 5.79 -27.25
CA GLU A 15 5.67 6.37 -26.19
C GLU A 15 6.50 7.25 -25.23
N ALA A 16 7.14 8.27 -25.81
CA ALA A 16 8.07 9.11 -25.07
C ALA A 16 7.42 9.75 -23.85
N CYS A 17 8.15 9.80 -22.74
CA CYS A 17 7.73 10.44 -21.50
C CYS A 17 8.80 11.44 -21.04
N CYS A 18 8.35 12.56 -20.46
CA CYS A 18 9.21 13.61 -19.94
C CYS A 18 9.10 13.68 -18.42
N THR A 19 10.24 13.55 -17.76
CA THR A 19 10.36 13.70 -16.31
C THR A 19 10.31 15.18 -15.91
N PRO A 20 9.96 15.54 -14.66
CA PRO A 20 9.98 16.93 -14.20
C PRO A 20 11.35 17.62 -14.31
N CYS A 21 12.45 16.86 -14.35
CA CYS A 21 13.79 17.40 -14.57
C CYS A 21 14.14 17.59 -16.06
N GLY A 22 13.18 17.40 -16.98
CA GLY A 22 13.32 17.66 -18.42
C GLY A 22 13.92 16.52 -19.24
N HIS A 23 14.28 15.39 -18.64
CA HIS A 23 14.83 14.24 -19.37
C HIS A 23 13.72 13.37 -19.95
N VAL A 24 13.95 12.85 -21.16
CA VAL A 24 12.99 12.09 -21.95
C VAL A 24 13.42 10.62 -22.13
N PHE A 25 12.48 9.70 -22.00
CA PHE A 25 12.69 8.25 -22.09
C PHE A 25 11.51 7.56 -22.79
N CYS A 26 11.66 6.31 -23.23
CA CYS A 26 10.50 5.46 -23.49
C CYS A 26 9.74 5.23 -22.18
N SER A 27 8.40 5.26 -22.22
CA SER A 27 7.54 5.03 -21.05
C SER A 27 7.92 3.74 -20.29
N GLU A 28 8.02 2.62 -21.01
CA GLU A 28 8.33 1.31 -20.42
C GLU A 28 9.76 1.19 -19.92
N CYS A 29 10.73 1.81 -20.61
CA CYS A 29 12.12 1.83 -20.13
C CYS A 29 12.23 2.60 -18.82
N LEU A 30 11.54 3.75 -18.71
CA LEU A 30 11.54 4.51 -17.47
C LEU A 30 10.84 3.72 -16.36
N LYS A 31 9.62 3.19 -16.58
CA LYS A 31 8.92 2.36 -15.57
C LYS A 31 9.78 1.20 -15.07
N SER A 32 10.47 0.51 -15.98
CA SER A 32 11.35 -0.61 -15.65
C SER A 32 12.59 -0.21 -14.84
N SER A 33 13.02 1.04 -14.93
CA SER A 33 14.13 1.58 -14.13
C SER A 33 13.75 1.89 -12.68
N PHE A 34 12.44 1.96 -12.38
CA PHE A 34 11.98 2.08 -11.01
C PHE A 34 12.12 0.71 -10.35
N PRO A 35 12.60 0.63 -9.09
CA PRO A 35 12.53 -0.62 -8.36
C PRO A 35 11.09 -1.13 -8.41
N ALA A 36 10.92 -2.40 -8.78
CA ALA A 36 9.64 -3.01 -9.17
C ALA A 36 8.54 -2.96 -8.09
N GLU A 37 8.89 -2.46 -6.90
CA GLU A 37 8.06 -2.33 -5.72
C GLU A 37 8.34 -0.97 -5.07
N THR A 38 8.27 0.11 -5.85
CA THR A 38 8.27 1.47 -5.32
C THR A 38 6.82 1.88 -5.06
N PRO A 39 6.27 1.64 -3.85
CA PRO A 39 4.88 1.99 -3.54
C PRO A 39 4.59 3.49 -3.75
N SER A 40 5.62 4.32 -3.58
CA SER A 40 5.55 5.77 -3.85
C SER A 40 5.55 6.14 -5.33
N GLY A 41 5.94 5.22 -6.22
CA GLY A 41 6.26 5.54 -7.60
C GLY A 41 7.36 6.60 -7.72
N ILE A 42 8.26 6.72 -6.73
CA ILE A 42 9.36 7.70 -6.68
C ILE A 42 10.70 6.99 -6.88
N SER A 43 11.53 7.51 -7.78
CA SER A 43 12.89 7.01 -8.04
C SER A 43 13.84 8.15 -8.38
N LYS A 44 15.07 7.82 -8.76
CA LYS A 44 16.07 8.76 -9.28
C LYS A 44 16.09 8.71 -10.80
N CYS A 45 16.13 9.88 -11.43
CA CYS A 45 16.27 10.00 -12.87
C CYS A 45 17.56 9.29 -13.33
N PRO A 46 17.50 8.37 -14.32
CA PRO A 46 18.68 7.66 -14.81
C PRO A 46 19.77 8.60 -15.37
N MET A 47 19.41 9.80 -15.81
CA MET A 47 20.33 10.77 -16.42
C MET A 47 20.99 11.70 -15.40
N CYS A 48 20.20 12.35 -14.54
CA CYS A 48 20.71 13.40 -13.64
C CYS A 48 20.55 13.09 -12.15
N ARG A 49 19.94 11.94 -11.80
CA ARG A 49 19.66 11.51 -10.42
C ARG A 49 18.76 12.47 -9.62
N ALA A 50 18.09 13.42 -10.28
CA ALA A 50 16.99 14.16 -9.67
C ALA A 50 15.90 13.19 -9.20
N THR A 51 15.21 13.52 -8.11
CA THR A 51 14.05 12.76 -7.67
C THR A 51 12.93 12.93 -8.69
N ILE A 52 12.37 11.83 -9.18
CA ILE A 52 11.27 11.80 -10.14
C ILE A 52 10.17 10.88 -9.64
N SER A 53 8.94 11.11 -10.10
CA SER A 53 7.78 10.30 -9.76
C SER A 53 7.01 9.91 -11.02
N LEU A 54 6.49 8.68 -11.08
CA LEU A 54 5.64 8.23 -12.18
C LEU A 54 4.32 9.01 -12.25
N TYR A 55 3.89 9.61 -11.13
CA TYR A 55 2.68 10.41 -11.05
C TYR A 55 2.87 11.84 -11.57
N THR A 56 4.12 12.34 -11.61
CA THR A 56 4.46 13.68 -12.12
C THR A 56 5.22 13.64 -13.45
N THR A 57 5.63 12.45 -13.91
CA THR A 57 6.18 12.22 -15.24
C THR A 57 5.03 12.11 -16.24
N VAL A 58 5.13 12.82 -17.36
CA VAL A 58 4.05 12.92 -18.35
C VAL A 58 4.43 12.35 -19.70
N LEU A 59 3.45 11.87 -20.47
CA LEU A 59 3.62 11.46 -21.86
C LEU A 59 3.82 12.69 -22.75
N VAL A 60 4.84 12.66 -23.60
CA VAL A 60 5.11 13.71 -24.58
C VAL A 60 3.95 13.77 -25.57
N GLY A 61 3.37 14.96 -25.74
CA GLY A 61 2.30 15.23 -26.71
C GLY A 61 0.87 15.17 -26.14
N THR A 62 0.66 14.52 -24.98
CA THR A 62 -0.65 14.52 -24.30
C THR A 62 -0.61 15.14 -22.91
N ASP A 63 0.58 15.32 -22.34
CA ASP A 63 0.82 15.75 -20.95
C ASP A 63 0.10 14.87 -19.90
N ALA A 64 -0.37 13.69 -20.30
CA ALA A 64 -1.01 12.74 -19.41
C ALA A 64 0.04 12.10 -18.48
N PRO A 65 -0.23 11.97 -17.16
CA PRO A 65 0.72 11.35 -16.25
C PRO A 65 0.90 9.85 -16.57
N LEU A 66 2.13 9.34 -16.41
CA LEU A 66 2.45 7.93 -16.65
C LEU A 66 1.71 6.98 -15.69
N LYS A 67 1.50 7.41 -14.44
CA LYS A 67 0.64 6.74 -13.47
C LYS A 67 -0.39 7.76 -12.95
N LYS A 68 -1.67 7.46 -13.11
CA LYS A 68 -2.74 8.32 -12.58
C LYS A 68 -2.95 7.99 -11.09
N PRO A 69 -2.90 8.98 -10.18
CA PRO A 69 -3.29 8.73 -8.79
C PRO A 69 -4.80 8.45 -8.73
N LYS A 70 -5.23 7.73 -7.69
CA LYS A 70 -6.66 7.59 -7.41
C LYS A 70 -7.24 8.99 -7.10
N PRO A 71 -8.47 9.31 -7.55
CA PRO A 71 -9.09 10.61 -7.29
C PRO A 71 -9.01 11.02 -5.82
N PHE A 72 -8.86 12.32 -5.55
CA PHE A 72 -8.82 12.83 -4.19
C PHE A 72 -10.18 12.69 -3.48
N TYR A 73 -11.28 12.93 -4.20
CA TYR A 73 -12.63 12.74 -3.70
C TYR A 73 -13.22 11.38 -4.11
N GLY A 74 -14.29 10.96 -3.41
CA GLY A 74 -15.00 9.70 -3.65
C GLY A 74 -14.48 8.55 -2.78
N HIS A 75 -15.00 8.43 -1.56
CA HIS A 75 -14.62 7.41 -0.57
C HIS A 75 -13.12 7.40 -0.27
N CYS A 76 -12.51 8.58 -0.26
CA CYS A 76 -11.10 8.73 0.08
C CYS A 76 -10.93 8.84 1.59
N VAL A 77 -10.44 7.77 2.21
CA VAL A 77 -10.26 7.68 3.65
C VAL A 77 -8.77 7.60 3.97
N TYR A 78 -8.29 8.41 4.92
CA TYR A 78 -6.94 8.31 5.48
C TYR A 78 -7.01 7.84 6.93
N LEU A 79 -6.17 6.86 7.28
CA LEU A 79 -6.20 6.17 8.56
C LEU A 79 -5.03 6.57 9.43
N GLN A 80 -5.32 6.76 10.71
CA GLN A 80 -4.30 6.78 11.76
C GLN A 80 -4.13 5.35 12.28
N GLY A 81 -2.95 4.76 12.13
CA GLY A 81 -2.69 3.41 12.67
C GLY A 81 -3.40 2.25 11.96
N GLY A 82 -4.11 2.50 10.85
CA GLY A 82 -4.67 1.47 9.98
C GLY A 82 -6.10 1.02 10.27
N SER A 83 -6.78 1.64 11.24
CA SER A 83 -8.18 1.33 11.59
C SER A 83 -9.11 2.50 11.23
N PRO A 84 -10.15 2.29 10.40
CA PRO A 84 -11.19 3.29 10.14
C PRO A 84 -11.93 3.70 11.41
N GLY A 85 -12.36 4.96 11.51
CA GLY A 85 -13.14 5.48 12.64
C GLY A 85 -12.33 5.82 13.89
N VAL A 86 -11.00 5.71 13.85
CA VAL A 86 -10.10 6.19 14.93
C VAL A 86 -9.44 7.49 14.46
N ALA A 87 -10.21 8.59 14.47
CA ALA A 87 -9.82 9.87 13.86
C ALA A 87 -9.46 9.78 12.36
N SER A 88 -10.08 8.87 11.61
CA SER A 88 -9.85 8.75 10.17
C SER A 88 -10.39 9.97 9.42
N TYR A 89 -9.66 10.47 8.42
CA TYR A 89 -10.07 11.61 7.59
C TYR A 89 -10.77 11.11 6.33
N HIS A 90 -11.93 11.67 6.03
CA HIS A 90 -12.78 11.30 4.89
C HIS A 90 -12.94 12.51 3.98
N PHE A 91 -12.70 12.30 2.69
CA PHE A 91 -12.85 13.28 1.61
C PHE A 91 -13.80 12.71 0.56
N ASP A 92 -15.11 12.80 0.81
CA ASP A 92 -16.11 12.20 -0.08
C ASP A 92 -16.45 13.13 -1.24
N SER A 93 -16.62 14.43 -0.96
CA SER A 93 -16.79 15.49 -1.96
C SER A 93 -16.24 16.82 -1.45
N PRO A 94 -16.11 17.87 -2.29
CA PRO A 94 -15.71 19.20 -1.83
C PRO A 94 -16.55 19.72 -0.65
N ASP A 95 -17.84 19.37 -0.59
CA ASP A 95 -18.76 19.80 0.47
C ASP A 95 -18.97 18.74 1.57
N ASP A 96 -18.34 17.56 1.46
CA ASP A 96 -18.41 16.48 2.45
C ASP A 96 -17.02 15.95 2.79
N CYS A 97 -16.33 16.74 3.62
CA CYS A 97 -15.06 16.38 4.23
C CYS A 97 -15.24 16.30 5.75
N TYR A 98 -14.74 15.25 6.39
CA TYR A 98 -14.92 15.06 7.83
C TYR A 98 -13.88 14.17 8.48
N ILE A 99 -13.85 14.21 9.81
CA ILE A 99 -13.15 13.26 10.66
C ILE A 99 -14.17 12.30 11.25
N SER A 100 -13.93 10.99 11.11
CA SER A 100 -14.74 9.95 11.75
C SER A 100 -14.06 9.45 13.03
N TYR A 101 -14.85 9.43 14.10
CA TYR A 101 -14.53 8.87 15.42
C TYR A 101 -15.48 7.72 15.77
N GLU A 102 -16.13 7.10 14.78
CA GLU A 102 -17.10 6.02 14.97
C GLU A 102 -16.53 4.85 15.80
N ASN A 103 -15.24 4.58 15.66
CA ASN A 103 -14.51 3.53 16.38
C ASN A 103 -13.50 4.11 17.38
N ALA A 104 -13.68 5.36 17.82
CA ALA A 104 -12.76 5.98 18.76
C ALA A 104 -12.74 5.18 20.09
N PRO A 105 -11.55 4.96 20.68
CA PRO A 105 -11.44 4.27 21.95
C PRO A 105 -12.28 4.93 23.04
N ALA A 106 -12.87 4.14 23.94
CA ALA A 106 -13.81 4.64 24.94
C ALA A 106 -13.16 5.66 25.91
N GLU A 107 -11.84 5.57 26.09
CA GLU A 107 -11.02 6.47 26.88
C GLU A 107 -10.77 7.84 26.22
N TRP A 108 -11.04 8.00 24.92
CA TRP A 108 -10.98 9.30 24.26
C TRP A 108 -12.22 10.10 24.62
N LYS A 109 -12.02 11.09 25.50
CA LYS A 109 -13.06 12.01 25.95
C LYS A 109 -12.71 13.44 25.57
N THR A 110 -13.72 14.25 25.29
CA THR A 110 -13.59 15.70 25.24
C THR A 110 -13.30 16.26 26.64
N ALA A 111 -12.94 17.53 26.74
CA ALA A 111 -12.55 18.14 28.02
C ALA A 111 -13.66 18.12 29.09
N ASP A 112 -14.93 17.99 28.70
CA ASP A 112 -16.09 17.83 29.59
C ASP A 112 -16.34 16.37 30.03
N GLY A 113 -15.48 15.43 29.61
CA GLY A 113 -15.61 14.00 29.89
C GLY A 113 -16.56 13.25 28.95
N SER A 114 -17.23 13.93 28.02
CA SER A 114 -18.12 13.28 27.05
C SER A 114 -17.34 12.55 25.94
N PRO A 115 -17.90 11.49 25.32
CA PRO A 115 -17.24 10.82 24.21
C PRO A 115 -17.14 11.75 22.98
N PHE A 116 -16.18 11.48 22.11
CA PHE A 116 -16.09 12.16 20.82
C PHE A 116 -17.35 11.93 19.98
N PRO A 117 -17.79 12.92 19.18
CA PRO A 117 -18.89 12.74 18.25
C PRO A 117 -18.50 11.76 17.14
N VAL A 118 -19.42 10.94 16.66
CA VAL A 118 -19.17 9.95 15.59
C VAL A 118 -18.51 10.57 14.35
N LYS A 119 -18.95 11.78 13.96
CA LYS A 119 -18.43 12.52 12.80
C LYS A 119 -18.27 13.99 13.16
N LYS A 120 -17.18 14.60 12.67
CA LYS A 120 -16.93 16.04 12.77
C LYS A 120 -16.56 16.61 11.39
N ALA A 121 -17.40 17.47 10.85
CA ALA A 121 -17.21 18.04 9.51
C ALA A 121 -16.13 19.12 9.50
N PHE A 122 -15.38 19.21 8.39
CA PHE A 122 -14.51 20.34 8.10
C PHE A 122 -15.35 21.54 7.64
N GLU A 123 -15.04 22.71 8.18
CA GLU A 123 -15.52 24.00 7.72
C GLU A 123 -14.56 24.57 6.69
N ASN A 124 -15.11 25.16 5.63
CA ASN A 124 -14.37 25.73 4.50
C ASN A 124 -13.29 24.80 3.93
N PRO A 125 -13.61 23.51 3.66
CA PRO A 125 -12.65 22.60 3.07
C PRO A 125 -12.23 23.09 1.68
N THR A 126 -10.94 23.11 1.40
CA THR A 126 -10.42 23.35 0.05
C THR A 126 -9.34 22.33 -0.28
N TYR A 127 -9.24 21.95 -1.55
CA TYR A 127 -8.17 21.10 -2.05
C TYR A 127 -7.59 21.72 -3.32
N ASP A 128 -6.29 21.98 -3.31
CA ASP A 128 -5.54 22.40 -4.49
C ASP A 128 -4.82 21.19 -5.12
N PRO A 129 -5.21 20.75 -6.33
CA PRO A 129 -4.59 19.61 -6.99
C PRO A 129 -3.15 19.89 -7.46
N LEU A 130 -2.76 21.15 -7.67
CA LEU A 130 -1.39 21.48 -8.12
C LEU A 130 -0.38 21.31 -6.99
N THR A 131 -0.73 21.79 -5.79
CA THR A 131 0.12 21.65 -4.60
C THR A 131 -0.21 20.41 -3.77
N ARG A 132 -1.22 19.62 -4.16
CA ARG A 132 -1.73 18.45 -3.42
C ARG A 132 -2.02 18.80 -1.97
N THR A 133 -2.58 19.98 -1.74
CA THR A 133 -2.78 20.53 -0.39
C THR A 133 -4.26 20.64 -0.09
N PHE A 134 -4.70 20.02 1.00
CA PHE A 134 -6.00 20.24 1.60
C PHE A 134 -5.89 21.23 2.76
N THR A 135 -6.86 22.13 2.89
CA THR A 135 -7.05 22.94 4.09
C THR A 135 -8.49 22.87 4.57
N GLY A 136 -8.69 23.05 5.87
CA GLY A 136 -10.01 23.07 6.48
C GLY A 136 -9.93 23.34 7.98
N THR A 137 -11.07 23.72 8.56
CA THR A 137 -11.16 24.05 9.99
C THR A 137 -12.08 23.06 10.69
N ILE A 138 -11.75 22.67 11.92
CA ILE A 138 -12.67 21.97 12.82
C ILE A 138 -12.95 22.92 13.99
N ASP A 139 -14.18 23.41 14.08
CA ASP A 139 -14.66 24.13 15.26
C ASP A 139 -15.25 23.15 16.28
N TRP A 140 -14.66 23.07 17.46
CA TRP A 140 -15.16 22.26 18.57
C TRP A 140 -16.18 23.00 19.44
N SER A 141 -16.29 24.33 19.29
CA SER A 141 -17.12 25.17 20.14
C SER A 141 -18.61 24.74 20.15
N PRO A 142 -19.31 24.93 21.28
CA PRO A 142 -18.83 25.45 22.56
C PRO A 142 -18.06 24.41 23.40
N LYS A 143 -17.95 23.16 22.92
CA LYS A 143 -17.23 22.09 23.61
C LYS A 143 -15.72 22.24 23.38
N LYS A 144 -14.93 21.86 24.37
CA LYS A 144 -13.47 21.85 24.25
C LYS A 144 -13.03 20.42 23.96
N VAL A 145 -12.14 20.24 22.98
CA VAL A 145 -11.66 18.91 22.59
C VAL A 145 -10.63 18.37 23.58
N ASP A 146 -9.73 19.23 24.04
CA ASP A 146 -8.74 18.96 25.07
C ASP A 146 -8.33 20.31 25.68
N SER A 147 -8.15 20.36 27.00
CA SER A 147 -7.77 21.57 27.74
C SER A 147 -8.62 22.79 27.31
N ASP A 148 -8.00 23.87 26.83
CA ASP A 148 -8.62 25.12 26.35
C ASP A 148 -8.80 25.22 24.83
N ILE A 149 -8.62 24.11 24.10
CA ILE A 149 -8.65 24.12 22.64
C ILE A 149 -10.09 24.03 22.11
N VAL A 150 -10.47 24.99 21.27
CA VAL A 150 -11.80 25.05 20.62
C VAL A 150 -11.73 25.00 19.10
N ARG A 151 -10.57 25.21 18.48
CA ARG A 151 -10.48 25.22 17.00
C ARG A 151 -9.20 24.57 16.53
N TRP A 152 -9.31 23.73 15.50
CA TRP A 152 -8.18 23.19 14.76
C TRP A 152 -8.20 23.70 13.33
N GLU A 153 -7.04 24.13 12.83
CA GLU A 153 -6.84 24.50 11.43
C GLU A 153 -5.86 23.51 10.79
N TYR A 154 -6.28 22.92 9.68
CA TYR A 154 -5.54 21.88 8.97
C TYR A 154 -4.89 22.43 7.72
N ARG A 155 -3.64 22.02 7.50
CA ARG A 155 -2.97 22.03 6.20
C ARG A 155 -2.37 20.64 5.99
N LEU A 156 -2.90 19.88 5.05
CA LEU A 156 -2.47 18.52 4.75
C LEU A 156 -1.84 18.49 3.35
N VAL A 157 -0.60 18.05 3.24
CA VAL A 157 0.10 17.89 1.96
C VAL A 157 0.23 16.41 1.64
N PHE A 158 -0.36 15.98 0.54
CA PHE A 158 -0.40 14.57 0.15
C PHE A 158 0.78 14.22 -0.77
N SER A 159 1.22 12.98 -0.78
CA SER A 159 2.23 12.47 -1.74
C SER A 159 1.72 12.46 -3.19
N ASP A 160 2.61 12.31 -4.18
CA ASP A 160 2.22 12.40 -5.60
C ASP A 160 1.17 11.33 -5.97
N SER A 161 1.20 10.18 -5.28
CA SER A 161 0.25 9.08 -5.41
C SER A 161 -1.10 9.35 -4.73
N LEU A 162 -1.17 10.38 -3.87
CA LEU A 162 -2.25 10.60 -2.91
C LEU A 162 -2.49 9.41 -1.99
N ASN A 163 -1.43 8.71 -1.60
CA ASN A 163 -1.52 7.59 -0.66
C ASN A 163 -1.12 7.98 0.76
N VAL A 164 -0.36 9.05 0.96
CA VAL A 164 0.22 9.39 2.27
C VAL A 164 0.10 10.89 2.50
N ILE A 165 -0.22 11.29 3.73
CA ILE A 165 -0.05 12.68 4.17
C ILE A 165 1.44 12.84 4.48
N MET A 166 2.18 13.46 3.56
CA MET A 166 3.64 13.47 3.58
C MET A 166 4.23 14.68 4.29
N ASP A 167 3.44 15.74 4.43
CA ASP A 167 3.81 17.00 5.10
C ASP A 167 2.51 17.73 5.51
N GLY A 168 2.65 18.77 6.32
CA GLY A 168 1.54 19.59 6.78
C GLY A 168 1.55 19.81 8.28
N GLU A 169 0.49 20.45 8.76
CA GLU A 169 0.32 20.77 10.16
C GLU A 169 -1.16 20.88 10.56
N ILE A 170 -1.41 20.66 11.84
CA ILE A 170 -2.64 21.01 12.54
C ILE A 170 -2.28 22.07 13.57
N LYS A 171 -2.82 23.28 13.41
CA LYS A 171 -2.70 24.36 14.40
C LYS A 171 -3.91 24.34 15.31
N GLN A 172 -3.67 24.41 16.61
CA GLN A 172 -4.73 24.34 17.63
C GLN A 172 -4.85 25.69 18.33
N TYR A 173 -6.07 26.19 18.49
CA TYR A 173 -6.36 27.52 19.01
C TYR A 173 -7.33 27.47 20.18
N ASN A 174 -7.14 28.40 21.13
CA ASN A 174 -8.07 28.63 22.24
C ASN A 174 -9.23 29.56 21.83
N ALA A 175 -10.16 29.78 22.77
CA ALA A 175 -11.34 30.63 22.54
C ALA A 175 -11.01 32.10 22.25
N ASP A 176 -9.86 32.59 22.70
CA ASP A 176 -9.38 33.96 22.42
C ASP A 176 -8.75 34.09 21.02
N GLY A 177 -8.62 32.99 20.29
CA GLY A 177 -7.94 32.94 18.99
C GLY A 177 -6.41 32.83 19.08
N ASN A 178 -5.86 32.58 20.28
CA ASN A 178 -4.43 32.35 20.46
C ASN A 178 -4.06 30.92 20.09
N LYS A 179 -2.97 30.74 19.34
CA LYS A 179 -2.44 29.43 19.00
C LYS A 179 -1.84 28.78 20.24
N VAL A 180 -2.36 27.62 20.63
CA VAL A 180 -1.93 26.83 21.79
C VAL A 180 -0.81 25.86 21.42
N SER A 181 -0.94 25.19 20.28
CA SER A 181 -0.03 24.12 19.87
C SER A 181 -0.06 23.89 18.36
N THR A 182 0.91 23.12 17.87
CA THR A 182 0.97 22.68 16.48
C THR A 182 1.42 21.22 16.46
N LYS A 183 0.73 20.41 15.65
CA LYS A 183 1.10 19.02 15.34
C LYS A 183 1.50 18.95 13.88
N SER A 184 2.58 18.27 13.55
CA SER A 184 3.16 18.20 12.22
C SER A 184 3.11 16.80 11.63
N PHE A 185 3.11 16.70 10.30
CA PHE A 185 3.18 15.44 9.57
C PHE A 185 4.56 15.33 8.90
N PRO A 186 5.21 14.15 8.91
CA PRO A 186 4.79 12.90 9.54
C PRO A 186 5.26 12.75 11.01
N ASP A 187 5.78 13.81 11.63
CA ASP A 187 6.49 13.71 12.91
C ASP A 187 5.61 13.40 14.12
N ASP A 188 4.51 14.14 14.25
CA ASP A 188 3.55 13.93 15.35
C ASP A 188 2.44 12.97 14.92
N LEU A 189 2.07 13.00 13.64
CA LEU A 189 0.91 12.30 13.09
C LEU A 189 1.25 11.62 11.77
N ILE A 190 0.85 10.35 11.64
CA ILE A 190 1.14 9.52 10.47
C ILE A 190 -0.18 8.98 9.93
N TYR A 191 -0.45 9.30 8.66
CA TYR A 191 -1.68 8.93 7.97
C TYR A 191 -1.39 8.40 6.57
N TRP A 192 -2.06 7.31 6.20
CA TRP A 192 -2.05 6.76 4.85
C TRP A 192 -3.45 6.39 4.41
N ARG A 193 -3.66 6.40 3.09
CA ARG A 193 -4.94 6.17 2.45
C ARG A 193 -5.35 4.71 2.65
N ASN A 194 -6.60 4.51 3.06
CA ASN A 194 -7.23 3.22 3.03
C ASN A 194 -7.51 2.82 1.58
N LEU A 195 -6.65 1.98 1.01
CA LEU A 195 -6.87 1.39 -0.31
C LEU A 195 -7.66 0.08 -0.25
N ARG A 196 -7.91 -0.44 0.96
CA ARG A 196 -8.67 -1.66 1.22
C ARG A 196 -10.15 -1.28 1.24
N ALA A 197 -10.74 -1.20 0.05
CA ALA A 197 -12.17 -1.02 -0.07
C ALA A 197 -12.88 -2.23 0.58
N ALA A 198 -13.83 -1.96 1.47
CA ALA A 198 -14.90 -2.89 1.77
C ALA A 198 -15.81 -2.91 0.54
N THR A 199 -15.56 -3.84 -0.39
CA THR A 199 -16.50 -4.07 -1.48
C THR A 199 -17.30 -5.30 -1.12
N GLU A 200 -18.61 -5.15 -0.95
CA GLU A 200 -19.52 -6.24 -1.28
C GLU A 200 -19.13 -6.72 -2.69
N ASN A 201 -18.75 -7.99 -2.82
CA ASN A 201 -18.14 -8.60 -4.02
C ASN A 201 -16.63 -8.34 -4.24
N ALA A 202 -15.83 -8.23 -3.17
CA ALA A 202 -14.37 -8.20 -3.29
C ALA A 202 -13.85 -9.41 -4.10
N SER A 203 -13.20 -9.13 -5.23
CA SER A 203 -12.55 -10.14 -6.06
C SER A 203 -11.13 -10.41 -5.54
N LEU A 204 -10.66 -11.65 -5.68
CA LEU A 204 -9.27 -12.01 -5.44
C LEU A 204 -8.32 -11.38 -6.48
N PHE A 205 -8.83 -11.10 -7.68
CA PHE A 205 -8.01 -10.62 -8.79
C PHE A 205 -7.58 -9.16 -8.60
N GLY A 206 -6.35 -8.88 -9.02
CA GLY A 206 -5.62 -7.65 -8.73
C GLY A 206 -5.01 -7.60 -7.32
N LEU A 207 -5.15 -8.64 -6.49
CA LEU A 207 -4.63 -8.63 -5.12
C LEU A 207 -3.28 -9.34 -5.01
N THR A 208 -2.47 -8.83 -4.09
CA THR A 208 -1.16 -9.39 -3.72
C THR A 208 -1.17 -9.71 -2.24
N TYR A 209 -0.69 -10.89 -1.86
CA TYR A 209 -0.54 -11.32 -0.48
C TYR A 209 0.93 -11.54 -0.17
N ILE A 210 1.36 -11.00 0.95
CA ILE A 210 2.77 -10.99 1.37
C ILE A 210 2.91 -11.62 2.74
N GLN A 211 4.08 -12.21 2.96
CA GLN A 211 4.56 -12.57 4.29
C GLN A 211 5.72 -11.63 4.66
N HIS A 212 5.95 -11.48 5.97
CA HIS A 212 7.06 -10.68 6.51
C HIS A 212 7.13 -9.22 6.03
N GLY A 213 6.04 -8.64 5.50
CA GLY A 213 6.00 -7.22 5.11
C GLY A 213 6.62 -6.89 3.75
N HIS A 214 7.03 -7.88 2.95
CA HIS A 214 7.77 -7.67 1.70
C HIS A 214 7.14 -8.43 0.52
N ILE A 215 7.01 -7.78 -0.63
CA ILE A 215 6.71 -8.49 -1.90
C ILE A 215 8.00 -9.18 -2.38
N GLY A 216 7.82 -10.33 -3.04
CA GLY A 216 8.92 -11.10 -3.61
C GLY A 216 9.58 -12.09 -2.65
N VAL A 217 9.08 -12.21 -1.41
CA VAL A 217 9.48 -13.24 -0.43
C VAL A 217 8.41 -14.34 -0.40
N ALA A 218 8.27 -15.09 -1.51
CA ALA A 218 7.13 -15.97 -1.78
C ALA A 218 5.76 -15.26 -1.69
N SER A 219 5.68 -14.00 -2.15
CA SER A 219 4.40 -13.30 -2.21
C SER A 219 3.50 -13.88 -3.31
N TYR A 220 2.20 -14.02 -3.05
CA TYR A 220 1.20 -14.48 -4.02
C TYR A 220 0.59 -13.31 -4.78
N HIS A 221 0.51 -13.43 -6.10
CA HIS A 221 -0.05 -12.43 -7.00
C HIS A 221 -1.19 -13.05 -7.80
N PHE A 222 -2.38 -12.48 -7.69
CA PHE A 222 -3.57 -12.92 -8.41
C PHE A 222 -3.91 -11.86 -9.44
N VAL A 223 -3.44 -12.00 -10.68
CA VAL A 223 -3.52 -10.94 -11.70
C VAL A 223 -4.95 -10.84 -12.24
N ARG A 224 -5.48 -11.96 -12.73
CA ARG A 224 -6.82 -12.12 -13.30
C ARG A 224 -7.21 -13.60 -13.30
N GLU A 225 -8.44 -13.92 -13.71
CA GLU A 225 -8.87 -15.31 -13.88
C GLU A 225 -7.88 -16.08 -14.76
N GLY A 226 -7.45 -17.26 -14.30
CA GLY A 226 -6.46 -18.09 -14.99
C GLY A 226 -5.01 -17.61 -14.88
N GLU A 227 -4.72 -16.47 -14.26
CA GLU A 227 -3.37 -15.90 -14.17
C GLU A 227 -3.01 -15.52 -12.72
N ALA A 228 -2.23 -16.39 -12.08
CA ALA A 228 -1.68 -16.16 -10.75
C ALA A 228 -0.25 -16.71 -10.67
N TYR A 229 0.59 -16.15 -9.81
CA TYR A 229 1.96 -16.62 -9.59
C TYR A 229 2.49 -16.35 -8.18
N ILE A 230 3.54 -17.07 -7.81
CA ILE A 230 4.37 -16.80 -6.64
C ILE A 230 5.59 -16.00 -7.09
N SER A 231 5.90 -14.89 -6.40
CA SER A 231 7.11 -14.10 -6.65
C SER A 231 8.18 -14.41 -5.61
N TYR A 232 9.37 -14.74 -6.10
CA TYR A 232 10.61 -14.95 -5.33
C TYR A 232 11.67 -13.89 -5.67
N LYS A 233 11.26 -12.78 -6.29
CA LYS A 233 12.17 -11.70 -6.72
C LYS A 233 13.09 -11.18 -5.62
N HIS A 234 12.64 -11.23 -4.38
CA HIS A 234 13.39 -10.81 -3.19
C HIS A 234 13.58 -11.99 -2.22
N ALA A 235 13.61 -13.22 -2.73
CA ALA A 235 13.84 -14.39 -1.90
C ALA A 235 15.17 -14.26 -1.15
N PRO A 236 15.21 -14.59 0.15
CA PRO A 236 16.43 -14.55 0.93
C PRO A 236 17.54 -15.42 0.32
N GLU A 237 18.80 -15.03 0.50
CA GLU A 237 19.93 -15.76 -0.08
C GLU A 237 20.08 -17.19 0.46
N GLN A 238 19.47 -17.53 1.59
CA GLN A 238 19.46 -18.91 2.09
C GLN A 238 18.38 -19.78 1.42
N TRP A 239 17.46 -19.21 0.65
CA TRP A 239 16.48 -19.99 -0.10
C TRP A 239 17.12 -20.48 -1.39
N ARG A 240 17.34 -21.80 -1.44
CA ARG A 240 17.94 -22.50 -2.56
C ARG A 240 17.09 -23.70 -2.93
N LEU A 241 17.03 -23.97 -4.22
CA LEU A 241 16.59 -25.26 -4.73
C LEU A 241 17.63 -26.33 -4.34
N ASP A 242 17.27 -27.60 -4.46
CA ASP A 242 18.13 -28.69 -3.99
C ASP A 242 19.42 -28.87 -4.82
N ASP A 243 19.51 -28.26 -6.01
CA ASP A 243 20.76 -28.13 -6.78
C ASP A 243 21.66 -26.95 -6.36
N GLY A 244 21.24 -26.17 -5.35
CA GLY A 244 21.96 -25.01 -4.86
C GLY A 244 21.72 -23.73 -5.65
N THR A 245 20.85 -23.72 -6.66
CA THR A 245 20.47 -22.50 -7.39
C THR A 245 19.41 -21.70 -6.64
N SER A 246 19.30 -20.40 -6.95
CA SER A 246 18.22 -19.57 -6.43
C SER A 246 16.87 -19.96 -7.06
N PRO A 247 15.75 -19.83 -6.33
CA PRO A 247 14.44 -19.99 -6.93
C PRO A 247 14.25 -19.00 -8.11
N PRO A 248 13.45 -19.38 -9.13
CA PRO A 248 13.14 -18.48 -10.24
C PRO A 248 12.40 -17.24 -9.73
N LEU A 249 12.57 -16.09 -10.39
CA LEU A 249 11.96 -14.82 -9.95
C LEU A 249 10.44 -14.92 -9.78
N GLN A 250 9.78 -15.72 -10.62
CA GLN A 250 8.35 -15.99 -10.55
C GLN A 250 8.07 -17.46 -10.87
N LYS A 251 7.02 -17.99 -10.26
CA LYS A 251 6.51 -19.33 -10.53
C LYS A 251 4.99 -19.28 -10.74
N PRO A 252 4.49 -19.47 -11.98
CA PRO A 252 3.06 -19.40 -12.26
C PRO A 252 2.33 -20.60 -11.66
N PHE A 253 1.12 -20.36 -11.16
CA PHE A 253 0.22 -21.44 -10.78
C PHE A 253 -0.30 -22.15 -12.04
N ILE A 254 -0.31 -23.48 -11.98
CA ILE A 254 -0.97 -24.36 -12.95
C ILE A 254 -2.41 -24.58 -12.47
N ASP A 255 -3.35 -24.52 -13.41
CA ASP A 255 -4.81 -24.63 -13.18
C ASP A 255 -5.33 -23.77 -12.01
N PRO A 256 -4.99 -22.45 -11.96
CA PRO A 256 -5.48 -21.58 -10.91
C PRO A 256 -6.99 -21.39 -11.02
N HIS A 257 -7.70 -21.60 -9.92
CA HIS A 257 -9.14 -21.41 -9.83
C HIS A 257 -9.52 -20.70 -8.54
N TYR A 258 -10.51 -19.79 -8.61
CA TYR A 258 -11.03 -19.10 -7.44
C TYR A 258 -12.55 -19.27 -7.33
N ASN A 259 -12.99 -19.84 -6.21
CA ASN A 259 -14.40 -19.94 -5.84
C ASN A 259 -14.78 -18.77 -4.93
N THR A 260 -15.61 -17.86 -5.43
CA THR A 260 -16.03 -16.63 -4.74
C THR A 260 -16.92 -16.89 -3.53
N GLU A 261 -17.77 -17.92 -3.57
CA GLU A 261 -18.72 -18.23 -2.49
C GLU A 261 -17.99 -18.68 -1.22
N THR A 262 -16.99 -19.52 -1.41
CA THR A 262 -16.15 -20.06 -0.32
C THR A 262 -14.91 -19.21 -0.05
N ARG A 263 -14.59 -18.25 -0.92
CA ARG A 263 -13.33 -17.49 -0.95
C ARG A 263 -12.12 -18.41 -0.97
N THR A 264 -12.16 -19.43 -1.82
CA THR A 264 -11.11 -20.45 -1.89
C THR A 264 -10.40 -20.36 -3.22
N PHE A 265 -9.07 -20.18 -3.17
CA PHE A 265 -8.20 -20.35 -4.33
C PHE A 265 -7.58 -21.74 -4.30
N THR A 266 -7.51 -22.38 -5.46
CA THR A 266 -6.73 -23.59 -5.68
C THR A 266 -5.78 -23.42 -6.86
N GLY A 267 -4.61 -24.06 -6.80
CA GLY A 267 -3.66 -24.08 -7.91
C GLY A 267 -2.45 -24.94 -7.59
N GLN A 268 -1.62 -25.23 -8.59
CA GLN A 268 -0.47 -26.12 -8.43
C GLN A 268 0.83 -25.42 -8.83
N ILE A 269 1.94 -25.83 -8.20
CA ILE A 269 3.29 -25.42 -8.58
C ILE A 269 4.10 -26.67 -8.84
N GLU A 270 4.69 -26.75 -10.03
CA GLU A 270 5.60 -27.82 -10.42
C GLU A 270 7.05 -27.34 -10.32
N TRP A 271 7.83 -27.99 -9.46
CA TRP A 271 9.27 -27.76 -9.29
C TRP A 271 10.11 -28.67 -10.21
N ALA A 272 9.56 -29.82 -10.62
CA ALA A 272 10.24 -30.77 -11.50
C ALA A 272 10.81 -30.09 -12.78
N PRO A 273 11.97 -30.57 -13.27
CA PRO A 273 12.75 -31.72 -12.80
C PRO A 273 13.61 -31.43 -11.56
N MET A 274 13.61 -30.20 -11.05
CA MET A 274 14.27 -29.83 -9.80
C MET A 274 13.34 -30.07 -8.61
N THR A 275 13.86 -29.92 -7.40
CA THR A 275 13.06 -29.94 -6.16
C THR A 275 13.36 -28.73 -5.29
N PHE A 276 12.40 -28.35 -4.47
CA PHE A 276 12.57 -27.32 -3.44
C PHE A 276 12.30 -27.98 -2.09
N GLY A 277 13.37 -28.23 -1.31
CA GLY A 277 13.23 -28.87 0.00
C GLY A 277 12.80 -30.33 -0.11
N GLY A 278 13.18 -31.01 -1.19
CA GLY A 278 12.81 -32.40 -1.50
C GLY A 278 11.48 -32.58 -2.25
N ASP A 279 10.70 -31.53 -2.41
CA ASP A 279 9.40 -31.60 -3.07
C ASP A 279 9.48 -31.26 -4.56
N ALA A 280 8.82 -32.06 -5.39
CA ALA A 280 8.70 -31.86 -6.83
C ALA A 280 7.43 -31.08 -7.20
N ARG A 281 6.39 -31.12 -6.38
CA ARG A 281 5.11 -30.49 -6.67
C ARG A 281 4.40 -30.03 -5.40
N TRP A 282 3.80 -28.85 -5.46
CA TRP A 282 2.95 -28.31 -4.39
C TRP A 282 1.54 -28.05 -4.92
N GLU A 283 0.52 -28.45 -4.16
CA GLU A 283 -0.89 -28.18 -4.43
C GLU A 283 -1.44 -27.25 -3.34
N TYR A 284 -1.98 -26.12 -3.76
CA TYR A 284 -2.43 -25.07 -2.87
C TYR A 284 -3.94 -25.07 -2.73
N THR A 285 -4.40 -24.90 -1.50
CA THR A 285 -5.75 -24.46 -1.13
C THR A 285 -5.58 -23.27 -0.20
N MET A 286 -6.06 -22.09 -0.62
CA MET A 286 -5.99 -20.86 0.19
C MET A 286 -7.40 -20.34 0.44
N ILE A 287 -7.77 -20.15 1.70
CA ILE A 287 -9.07 -19.60 2.09
C ILE A 287 -8.86 -18.18 2.60
N PHE A 288 -9.55 -17.20 2.00
CA PHE A 288 -9.39 -15.79 2.33
C PHE A 288 -10.43 -15.30 3.34
N SER A 289 -10.02 -14.32 4.16
CA SER A 289 -10.94 -13.61 5.04
C SER A 289 -12.06 -12.92 4.22
N PRO A 290 -13.25 -12.70 4.80
CA PRO A 290 -14.34 -12.01 4.11
C PRO A 290 -13.97 -10.64 3.55
N ASP A 291 -13.08 -9.91 4.23
CA ASP A 291 -12.56 -8.60 3.81
C ASP A 291 -11.37 -8.69 2.83
N MET A 292 -10.98 -9.90 2.43
CA MET A 292 -9.84 -10.21 1.56
C MET A 292 -8.50 -9.69 2.08
N ASN A 293 -8.37 -9.37 3.38
CA ASN A 293 -7.13 -8.84 3.94
C ASN A 293 -6.12 -9.91 4.37
N LYS A 294 -6.54 -11.18 4.52
CA LYS A 294 -5.68 -12.27 4.99
C LYS A 294 -6.00 -13.58 4.30
N ILE A 295 -5.01 -14.45 4.23
CA ILE A 295 -5.23 -15.90 4.06
C ILE A 295 -5.45 -16.46 5.46
N VAL A 296 -6.64 -16.97 5.74
CA VAL A 296 -7.06 -17.34 7.10
C VAL A 296 -7.02 -18.84 7.35
N ASP A 297 -7.07 -19.65 6.30
CA ASP A 297 -7.11 -21.11 6.37
C ASP A 297 -6.69 -21.73 5.03
N GLY A 298 -6.62 -23.06 4.99
CA GLY A 298 -6.16 -23.84 3.85
C GLY A 298 -4.79 -24.47 4.10
N MET A 299 -4.25 -25.09 3.06
CA MET A 299 -3.00 -25.84 3.14
C MET A 299 -2.24 -25.84 1.81
N VAL A 300 -0.95 -26.07 1.90
CA VAL A 300 -0.07 -26.45 0.80
C VAL A 300 0.26 -27.93 0.99
N LYS A 301 -0.30 -28.77 0.14
CA LYS A 301 0.07 -30.19 0.08
C LYS A 301 1.32 -30.35 -0.75
N THR A 302 2.26 -31.12 -0.26
CA THR A 302 3.56 -31.28 -0.92
C THR A 302 3.75 -32.72 -1.38
N PHE A 303 4.43 -32.89 -2.51
CA PHE A 303 4.67 -34.20 -3.11
C PHE A 303 6.12 -34.32 -3.56
N LYS A 304 6.74 -35.44 -3.22
CA LYS A 304 8.09 -35.83 -3.65
C LYS A 304 8.09 -36.26 -5.12
N PRO A 305 9.28 -36.41 -5.76
CA PRO A 305 9.39 -36.87 -7.15
C PRO A 305 8.71 -38.22 -7.43
N ASP A 306 8.61 -39.10 -6.45
CA ASP A 306 7.93 -40.41 -6.57
C ASP A 306 6.40 -40.35 -6.38
N GLY A 307 5.85 -39.15 -6.16
CA GLY A 307 4.43 -38.91 -5.90
C GLY A 307 4.00 -39.14 -4.45
N SER A 308 4.90 -39.56 -3.55
CA SER A 308 4.58 -39.67 -2.13
C SER A 308 4.43 -38.29 -1.47
N ALA A 309 3.63 -38.22 -0.41
CA ALA A 309 3.40 -36.98 0.32
C ALA A 309 4.69 -36.47 1.01
N GLY A 310 4.89 -35.16 0.97
CA GLY A 310 5.94 -34.44 1.68
C GLY A 310 5.47 -33.94 3.05
N CYS A 311 5.99 -32.78 3.47
CA CYS A 311 5.55 -32.10 4.69
C CYS A 311 4.55 -30.99 4.34
N ASP A 312 3.28 -31.20 4.64
CA ASP A 312 2.22 -30.22 4.36
C ASP A 312 2.39 -28.96 5.24
N MET A 313 2.02 -27.81 4.68
CA MET A 313 2.06 -26.52 5.36
C MET A 313 0.65 -25.96 5.50
N GLU A 314 0.27 -25.49 6.70
CA GLU A 314 -1.04 -24.89 6.95
C GLU A 314 -1.00 -23.37 6.87
N PHE A 315 -2.05 -22.75 6.35
CA PHE A 315 -2.26 -21.31 6.50
C PHE A 315 -2.91 -20.96 7.84
N GLY A 316 -2.75 -19.71 8.29
CA GLY A 316 -3.44 -19.24 9.49
C GLY A 316 -3.22 -17.76 9.82
N THR A 317 -3.83 -17.35 10.93
CA THR A 317 -3.89 -15.93 11.36
C THR A 317 -3.01 -15.59 12.56
N SER A 318 -2.47 -16.59 13.26
CA SER A 318 -1.62 -16.42 14.42
C SER A 318 -0.48 -17.43 14.42
N PHE A 319 0.64 -17.04 15.05
CA PHE A 319 1.72 -17.97 15.33
C PHE A 319 1.25 -18.99 16.36
N SER A 320 1.48 -20.26 16.07
CA SER A 320 1.31 -21.35 17.02
C SER A 320 2.28 -21.17 18.19
N VAL A 321 1.75 -21.19 19.42
CA VAL A 321 2.58 -21.26 20.63
C VAL A 321 2.58 -22.72 21.10
N GLY A 322 3.76 -23.36 21.14
CA GLY A 322 3.92 -24.75 21.60
C GLY A 322 4.27 -25.74 20.48
N LEU A 323 3.81 -26.99 20.60
CA LEU A 323 4.14 -28.12 19.70
C LEU A 323 3.31 -28.14 18.40
N SER A 324 2.47 -27.13 18.14
CA SER A 324 1.66 -27.06 16.92
C SER A 324 2.52 -26.68 15.71
N PRO A 325 2.21 -27.19 14.50
CA PRO A 325 2.95 -26.86 13.29
C PRO A 325 2.98 -25.35 13.03
N ILE A 326 4.08 -24.86 12.47
CA ILE A 326 4.26 -23.45 12.10
C ILE A 326 3.27 -23.13 10.96
N LYS A 327 2.42 -22.12 11.15
CA LYS A 327 1.47 -21.68 10.13
C LYS A 327 2.08 -20.62 9.22
N LEU A 328 1.72 -20.68 7.94
CA LEU A 328 2.00 -19.66 6.94
C LEU A 328 1.06 -18.47 7.15
N ILE A 329 1.62 -17.30 7.43
CA ILE A 329 0.86 -16.08 7.74
C ILE A 329 1.04 -15.08 6.61
N TYR A 330 -0.08 -14.74 5.95
CA TYR A 330 -0.11 -13.84 4.82
C TYR A 330 -1.15 -12.74 5.02
N GLU A 331 -0.75 -11.49 4.73
CA GLU A 331 -1.63 -10.34 4.68
C GLU A 331 -1.63 -9.70 3.28
N ARG A 332 -2.75 -9.08 2.92
CA ARG A 332 -2.89 -8.32 1.69
C ARG A 332 -1.91 -7.14 1.71
N TYR A 333 -1.10 -7.04 0.67
CA TYR A 333 -0.20 -5.92 0.46
C TYR A 333 -0.97 -4.59 0.42
N ASP A 334 -0.48 -3.63 1.19
CA ASP A 334 -1.03 -2.27 1.27
C ASP A 334 0.03 -1.31 0.73
N GLU A 335 -0.14 -0.89 -0.53
CA GLU A 335 0.78 0.02 -1.22
C GLU A 335 0.89 1.36 -0.47
N ALA A 336 -0.21 1.88 0.10
CA ALA A 336 -0.19 3.13 0.83
C ALA A 336 0.58 3.02 2.16
N LYS A 337 0.38 1.93 2.89
CA LYS A 337 1.17 1.64 4.11
C LYS A 337 2.66 1.46 3.79
N ALA A 338 2.98 0.75 2.71
CA ALA A 338 4.36 0.55 2.29
C ALA A 338 5.04 1.87 1.86
N GLU A 339 4.31 2.76 1.18
CA GLU A 339 4.77 4.11 0.87
C GLU A 339 5.06 4.92 2.13
N MET A 340 4.16 4.89 3.11
CA MET A 340 4.32 5.56 4.40
C MET A 340 5.57 5.06 5.14
N ILE A 341 5.80 3.75 5.21
CA ILE A 341 7.00 3.20 5.85
C ILE A 341 8.28 3.69 5.16
N SER A 342 8.27 3.77 3.83
CA SER A 342 9.40 4.32 3.05
C SER A 342 9.66 5.79 3.35
N LEU A 343 8.61 6.60 3.47
CA LEU A 343 8.70 8.01 3.85
C LEU A 343 9.33 8.18 5.23
N LEU A 344 8.84 7.43 6.23
CA LEU A 344 9.37 7.50 7.60
C LEU A 344 10.84 7.12 7.69
N ARG A 345 11.27 6.07 6.98
CA ARG A 345 12.68 5.69 6.92
C ARG A 345 13.54 6.83 6.39
N LYS A 346 13.15 7.44 5.26
CA LYS A 346 13.88 8.59 4.68
C LYS A 346 13.93 9.78 5.65
N HIS A 347 12.82 10.06 6.34
CA HIS A 347 12.72 11.15 7.30
C HIS A 347 13.64 10.96 8.52
N GLN A 348 13.77 9.72 9.02
CA GLN A 348 14.69 9.37 10.09
C GLN A 348 16.16 9.54 9.67
N PHE A 349 16.51 9.20 8.43
CA PHE A 349 17.87 9.39 7.91
C PHE A 349 18.23 10.86 7.71
N SER A 350 17.30 11.73 7.30
CA SER A 350 17.57 13.16 7.13
C SER A 350 17.75 13.94 8.44
N ARG A 351 17.42 13.32 9.58
CA ARG A 351 17.56 13.92 10.93
C ARG A 351 18.83 13.52 11.66
N ARG A 352 19.56 12.53 11.14
CA ARG A 352 20.89 12.15 11.61
C ARG A 352 21.93 12.86 10.78
#